data_AF-A0A940Z589-F1
#
_entry.id   AF-A0A940Z589-F1
#
_cell.length_a   1.000
_cell.length_b   1.000
_cell.length_c   1.000
_cell.angle_alpha   90.00
_cell.angle_beta   90.00
_cell.angle_gamma   90.00
#
_symmetry.space_group_name_H-M   'P 1'
#
loop_
_entity.id
_entity.type
_entity.pdbx_description
1 polymer ?
#
loop_
_entity_poly.entity_id
_entity_poly.type
_entity_poly.pdbx_seq_one_letter_code
_entity_poly.pdbx_strand_id
1 'polypeptide(L)' 'MRVAPVGGTAVQDHVALAEIELCGELIIAASAAKDRLSMESIDAVLRVSKEHDRATAPVRSAATAR' A
#
# COMPACT_ATOMS: atom_id res chain seq x y z
N MET A 1 -14.27 16.86 -25.86
CA MET A 1 -13.47 15.77 -25.28
C MET A 1 -14.43 14.70 -24.79
N ARG A 2 -14.53 13.55 -25.49
CA ARG A 2 -15.39 12.43 -25.04
C ARG A 2 -14.61 11.66 -23.98
N VAL A 3 -15.00 11.81 -22.72
CA VAL A 3 -14.52 10.95 -21.63
C VAL A 3 -15.34 9.67 -21.72
N ALA A 4 -14.69 8.53 -21.96
CA ALA A 4 -15.34 7.23 -21.88
C ALA A 4 -15.88 7.02 -20.44
N PRO A 5 -17.02 6.33 -20.26
CA PRO A 5 -17.52 6.05 -18.92
C PRO A 5 -16.45 5.25 -18.18
N VAL A 6 -16.01 5.77 -17.03
CA VAL A 6 -15.14 5.03 -16.12
C VAL A 6 -15.95 3.85 -15.61
N GLY A 7 -15.83 2.72 -16.32
CA GLY A 7 -16.50 1.49 -15.98
C GLY A 7 -15.92 0.95 -14.68
N GLY A 8 -16.52 1.32 -13.54
CA GLY A 8 -16.93 0.41 -12.47
C GLY A 8 -15.96 -0.58 -11.80
N THR A 9 -14.66 -0.60 -12.09
CA THR A 9 -13.72 -1.55 -11.44
C THR A 9 -12.51 -0.91 -10.78
N ALA A 10 -12.38 0.42 -10.82
CA ALA A 10 -11.15 1.12 -10.45
C ALA A 10 -10.75 1.11 -8.96
N VAL A 11 -11.56 0.55 -8.06
CA VAL A 11 -11.35 0.59 -6.59
C VAL A 11 -11.33 -0.82 -5.95
N GLN A 12 -11.20 -1.88 -6.74
CA GLN A 12 -11.30 -3.27 -6.25
C GLN A 12 -9.98 -4.06 -6.30
N ASP A 13 -8.91 -3.51 -6.89
CA ASP A 13 -7.59 -4.14 -6.82
C ASP A 13 -6.87 -3.70 -5.54
N HIS A 14 -7.03 -4.51 -4.50
CA HIS A 14 -6.39 -4.31 -3.21
C HIS A 14 -4.85 -4.31 -3.30
N VAL A 15 -4.28 -4.98 -4.31
CA VAL A 15 -2.81 -4.99 -4.53
C VAL A 15 -2.36 -3.65 -5.10
N ALA A 16 -3.04 -3.16 -6.13
CA ALA A 16 -2.73 -1.85 -6.70
C ALA A 16 -2.93 -0.72 -5.68
N LEU A 17 -3.95 -0.82 -4.83
CA LEU A 17 -4.19 0.16 -3.78
C LEU A 17 -3.08 0.14 -2.72
N ALA A 18 -2.65 -1.05 -2.27
CA ALA A 18 -1.54 -1.20 -1.34
C ALA A 18 -0.22 -0.66 -1.93
N GLU A 19 0.02 -0.86 -3.24
CA GLU A 19 1.21 -0.34 -3.91
C GLU A 19 1.19 1.21 -3.99
N ILE A 20 0.03 1.81 -4.26
CA ILE A 20 -0.12 3.27 -4.26
C ILE A 20 0.17 3.85 -2.87
N GLU A 21 -0.37 3.23 -1.82
CA GLU A 21 -0.15 3.65 -0.43
C GLU A 21 1.34 3.54 -0.04
N LEU A 22 1.97 2.41 -0.39
CA LEU A 22 3.41 2.19 -0.20
C LEU A 22 4.27 3.21 -0.94
N CYS A 23 3.92 3.56 -2.17
CA CYS A 23 4.63 4.59 -2.93
C CYS A 23 4.49 5.96 -2.25
N GLY A 24 3.32 6.28 -1.69
CA GLY A 24 3.11 7.48 -0.89
C GLY A 24 4.05 7.56 0.31
N GLU A 25 4.17 6.46 1.07
CA GLU A 25 5.08 6.38 2.22
C GLU A 25 6.55 6.59 1.82
N LEU A 26 6.99 6.00 0.70
CA LEU A 26 8.34 6.18 0.19
C LEU A 26 8.62 7.62 -0.27
N ILE A 27 7.63 8.31 -0.86
CA ILE A 27 7.74 9.72 -1.25
C ILE A 27 7.93 10.60 -0.01
N ILE A 28 7.16 10.34 1.05
CA ILE A 28 7.28 11.07 2.31
C ILE A 28 8.65 10.84 2.94
N ALA A 29 9.10 9.58 3.02
CA ALA A 29 10.42 9.24 3.54
C ALA A 29 11.55 9.89 2.74
N ALA A 30 11.45 9.90 1.41
CA ALA A 30 12.40 10.57 0.54
C ALA A 30 12.40 12.08 0.72
N SER A 31 11.23 12.68 0.93
CA SER A 31 11.09 14.14 1.13
C SER A 31 11.60 14.58 2.50
N ALA A 32 11.54 13.71 3.50
CA ALA A 32 12.11 13.95 4.82
C ALA A 32 13.62 13.70 4.88
N ALA A 33 14.15 12.90 3.95
CA ALA A 33 15.58 12.66 3.83
C ALA A 33 16.30 13.91 3.29
N LYS A 34 17.52 14.15 3.80
CA LYS A 34 18.37 15.26 3.31
C LYS A 34 18.95 14.98 1.93
N ASP A 35 19.14 13.70 1.61
CA ASP A 35 19.72 13.19 0.38
C ASP A 35 18.88 12.02 -0.15
N ARG A 36 19.28 11.43 -1.29
CA ARG A 36 18.61 10.23 -1.81
C ARG A 36 18.58 9.12 -0.76
N LEU A 37 17.44 8.43 -0.66
CA LEU A 37 17.31 7.29 0.23
C LEU A 37 18.36 6.21 -0.12
N SER A 38 18.99 5.68 0.93
CA SER A 38 19.81 4.49 0.81
C SER A 38 18.94 3.25 0.63
N MET A 39 19.51 2.18 0.07
CA MET A 39 18.82 0.90 -0.08
C MET A 39 18.36 0.34 1.27
N GLU A 40 19.16 0.49 2.32
CA GLU A 40 18.81 0.08 3.68
C GLU A 40 17.57 0.82 4.21
N SER A 41 17.48 2.13 3.99
CA SER A 41 16.31 2.93 4.39
C SER A 41 15.06 2.57 3.58
N ILE A 42 15.21 2.27 2.29
CA ILE A 42 14.10 1.80 1.44
C ILE A 42 13.59 0.46 1.97
N ASP A 43 14.49 -0.50 2.23
CA ASP A 43 14.14 -1.81 2.78
C ASP A 43 13.46 -1.70 4.14
N ALA A 44 13.90 -0.75 4.98
CA ALA A 44 13.26 -0.48 6.27
C ALA A 44 11.80 -0.03 6.12
N VAL A 45 11.52 0.92 5.21
CA VAL A 45 10.15 1.37 4.91
C VAL A 45 9.32 0.22 4.35
N LEU A 46 9.84 -0.51 3.34
CA LEU A 46 9.17 -1.67 2.76
C LEU A 46 8.81 -2.74 3.81
N ARG A 47 9.64 -2.90 4.85
CA ARG A 47 9.39 -3.84 5.95
C ARG A 47 8.30 -3.33 6.91
N VAL A 48 8.30 -2.04 7.24
CA VAL A 48 7.28 -1.43 8.11
C VAL A 48 5.90 -1.51 7.46
N SER A 49 5.79 -1.16 6.17
CA SER A 49 4.49 -1.22 5.47
C SER A 49 3.97 -2.67 5.35
N LYS A 50 4.85 -3.66 5.11
CA LYS A 50 4.47 -5.09 5.15
C LYS A 50 3.95 -5.55 6.52
N GLU A 51 4.51 -5.03 7.60
CA GLU A 51 4.05 -5.31 8.96
C GLU A 51 2.70 -4.64 9.23
N HIS A 52 2.52 -3.40 8.76
CA HIS A 52 1.26 -2.66 8.86
C HIS A 52 0.12 -3.35 8.10
N ASP A 53 0.37 -3.83 6.88
CA ASP A 53 -0.60 -4.63 6.12
C ASP A 53 -1.02 -5.90 6.88
N ARG A 54 -0.08 -6.56 7.55
CA ARG A 54 -0.39 -7.73 8.40
C ARG A 54 -1.17 -7.37 9.65
N ALA A 55 -0.90 -6.23 10.25
CA ALA A 55 -1.60 -5.75 11.45
C ALA A 55 -3.03 -5.25 11.14
N THR A 56 -3.26 -4.74 9.92
CA THR A 56 -4.56 -4.23 9.45
C THR A 56 -5.40 -5.28 8.74
N ALA A 57 -4.82 -6.43 8.37
CA ALA A 57 -5.57 -7.55 7.84
C ALA A 57 -6.66 -7.99 8.84
N PRO A 58 -7.94 -8.07 8.41
CA PRO A 58 -9.00 -8.50 9.30
C PRO A 58 -8.69 -9.91 9.82
N VAL A 59 -8.70 -10.09 11.14
CA VAL A 59 -8.64 -11.41 11.77
C VAL A 59 -9.75 -12.22 11.13
N ARG A 60 -9.40 -13.23 10.33
CA ARG A 60 -10.38 -14.13 9.71
C ARG A 60 -11.14 -14.78 10.85
N SER A 61 -12.31 -14.23 11.18
CA SER A 61 -13.21 -14.84 12.14
C SER A 61 -13.55 -16.19 11.57
N ALA A 62 -13.07 -17.24 12.24
CA ALA A 62 -13.48 -18.61 11.98
C ALA A 62 -14.96 -18.71 12.33
N ALA A 63 -15.82 -18.29 11.40
CA ALA A 63 -17.24 -18.57 11.44
C ALA A 63 -17.38 -20.08 11.16
N THR A 64 -17.29 -20.84 12.24
CA THR A 64 -17.98 -22.09 12.55
C THR A 64 -18.67 -22.77 11.37
N ALA A 65 -18.18 -23.96 11.05
CA ALA A 65 -18.86 -24.98 10.28
C ALA A 65 -20.35 -25.08 10.64
N ARG A 66 -21.20 -25.16 9.63
CA ARG A 66 -22.55 -25.69 9.74
C ARG A 66 -22.76 -26.72 8.65
#